data_AF-A0A8J8EZ37-F1
#
_entry.id   AF-A0A8J8EZ37-F1
#
_cell.length_a   1.000
_cell.length_b   1.000
_cell.length_c   1.000
_cell.angle_alpha   90.00
_cell.angle_beta   90.00
_cell.angle_gamma   90.00
#
_symmetry.space_group_name_H-M   'P 1'
#
loop_
_entity.id
_entity.type
_entity.pdbx_description
1 polymer ?
#
loop_
_entity_poly.entity_id
_entity_poly.type
_entity_poly.pdbx_seq_one_letter_code
_entity_poly.pdbx_strand_id
1 'polypeptide(L)'
;MKVSYLSCESASVEECVESFTKKAERIFGGTGCYVSSAELKLTFGAFMHLSASLVLDPYRVGGGVVVEYSSGRDRESTVEEVLGVINARLKRADVVAFKIGTYTTPVTRRTYAVGVAVYNRGGIHSDEVQETPERRKLLAHVLSLFNYNPKVLNISELARTFDVSRDTIYYDIQQILKEKAESAGVEGGRRG
;
A
#
# COMPACT_ATOMS: atom_id res chain seq x y z
N MET A 1 -11.63 -8.47 -10.86
CA MET A 1 -11.65 -8.95 -9.47
C MET A 1 -11.24 -10.41 -9.42
N LYS A 2 -10.41 -10.78 -8.44
CA LYS A 2 -9.90 -12.13 -8.21
C LYS A 2 -10.04 -12.44 -6.72
N VAL A 3 -10.54 -13.62 -6.38
CA VAL A 3 -10.56 -14.09 -4.98
C VAL A 3 -9.34 -14.98 -4.76
N SER A 4 -8.66 -14.78 -3.63
CA SER A 4 -7.50 -15.57 -3.22
C SER A 4 -7.66 -16.02 -1.77
N TYR A 5 -7.21 -17.23 -1.46
CA TYR A 5 -7.15 -17.76 -0.11
C TYR A 5 -5.73 -18.21 0.19
N LEU A 6 -5.24 -17.86 1.39
CA LEU A 6 -3.98 -18.37 1.93
C LEU A 6 -4.17 -18.82 3.37
N SER A 7 -3.50 -19.90 3.74
CA SER A 7 -3.49 -20.44 5.08
C SER A 7 -2.14 -21.08 5.43
N CYS A 8 -1.76 -21.03 6.71
CA CYS A 8 -0.70 -21.84 7.29
C CYS A 8 -1.22 -22.49 8.58
N GLU A 9 -0.67 -23.65 8.88
CA GLU A 9 -0.78 -24.28 10.18
C GLU A 9 0.60 -24.82 10.56
N SER A 10 1.06 -24.55 11.78
CA SER A 10 2.29 -25.14 12.34
C SER A 10 2.25 -25.17 13.86
N ALA A 11 3.01 -26.08 14.46
CA ALA A 11 3.28 -26.11 15.90
C ALA A 11 4.24 -24.99 16.32
N SER A 12 5.06 -24.50 15.37
CA SER A 12 5.96 -23.36 15.57
C SER A 12 5.33 -22.08 15.03
N VAL A 13 5.27 -21.06 15.88
CA VAL A 13 4.79 -19.71 15.50
C VAL A 13 5.66 -19.15 14.37
N GLU A 14 6.97 -19.27 14.50
CA GLU A 14 7.95 -18.80 13.53
C GLU A 14 7.73 -19.43 12.14
N GLU A 15 7.61 -20.76 12.09
CA GLU A 15 7.39 -21.47 10.82
C GLU A 15 6.05 -21.10 10.16
N CYS A 16 4.97 -20.93 10.95
CA CYS A 16 3.69 -20.51 10.38
C CYS A 16 3.80 -19.10 9.79
N VAL A 17 4.40 -18.16 10.53
CA VAL A 17 4.60 -16.78 10.06
C VAL A 17 5.43 -16.75 8.78
N GLU A 18 6.56 -17.45 8.74
CA GLU A 18 7.39 -17.52 7.52
C GLU A 18 6.65 -18.14 6.34
N SER A 19 5.94 -19.25 6.56
CA SER A 19 5.18 -19.93 5.53
C SER A 19 4.06 -19.05 4.98
N PHE A 20 3.37 -18.31 5.87
CA PHE A 20 2.33 -17.38 5.49
C PHE A 20 2.88 -16.21 4.68
N THR A 21 3.99 -15.61 5.11
CA THR A 21 4.67 -14.52 4.38
C THR A 21 5.05 -14.96 2.98
N LYS A 22 5.69 -16.13 2.83
CA LYS A 22 6.08 -16.68 1.51
C LYS A 22 4.87 -16.92 0.60
N LYS A 23 3.72 -17.36 1.16
CA LYS A 23 2.47 -17.54 0.40
C LYS A 23 1.87 -16.19 -0.01
N ALA A 24 1.91 -15.20 0.87
CA ALA A 24 1.44 -13.84 0.57
C ALA A 24 2.27 -13.21 -0.56
N GLU A 25 3.60 -13.29 -0.50
CA GLU A 25 4.49 -12.77 -1.55
C GLU A 25 4.17 -13.34 -2.94
N ARG A 26 3.85 -14.64 -3.04
CA ARG A 26 3.43 -15.28 -4.29
C ARG A 26 2.10 -14.76 -4.84
N ILE A 27 1.18 -14.36 -3.96
CA ILE A 27 -0.14 -13.84 -4.35
C ILE A 27 -0.03 -12.39 -4.80
N PHE A 28 0.70 -11.56 -4.06
CA PHE A 28 0.83 -10.14 -4.34
C PHE A 28 1.81 -9.84 -5.48
N GLY A 29 2.78 -10.71 -5.75
CA GLY A 29 3.78 -10.51 -6.81
C GLY A 29 4.68 -9.29 -6.54
N GLY A 30 5.60 -8.99 -7.45
CA GLY A 30 6.57 -7.90 -7.27
C GLY A 30 5.98 -6.49 -7.21
N THR A 31 4.76 -6.28 -7.72
CA THR A 31 4.10 -4.95 -7.77
C THR A 31 2.90 -4.81 -6.83
N GLY A 32 2.45 -5.89 -6.18
CA GLY A 32 1.22 -5.89 -5.37
C GLY A 32 -0.06 -5.87 -6.21
N CYS A 33 -1.15 -6.39 -5.65
CA CYS A 33 -2.53 -6.23 -6.14
C CYS A 33 -3.33 -5.50 -5.08
N TYR A 34 -4.18 -4.55 -5.45
CA TYR A 34 -5.03 -3.83 -4.50
C TYR A 34 -6.03 -4.77 -3.85
N VAL A 35 -6.20 -4.63 -2.54
CA VAL A 35 -7.13 -5.45 -1.75
C VAL A 35 -8.43 -4.67 -1.55
N SER A 36 -9.52 -5.14 -2.15
CA SER A 36 -10.85 -4.55 -2.00
C SER A 36 -11.50 -4.93 -0.66
N SER A 37 -11.27 -6.16 -0.21
CA SER A 37 -11.73 -6.63 1.10
C SER A 37 -10.88 -7.81 1.56
N ALA A 38 -10.78 -7.98 2.88
CA ALA A 38 -10.05 -9.08 3.48
C ALA A 38 -10.75 -9.60 4.73
N GLU A 39 -10.71 -10.92 4.93
CA GLU A 39 -11.10 -11.57 6.16
C GLU A 39 -9.90 -12.32 6.75
N LEU A 40 -9.61 -12.09 8.03
CA LEU A 40 -8.47 -12.67 8.73
C LEU A 40 -8.92 -13.61 9.86
N LYS A 41 -8.36 -14.82 9.86
CA LYS A 41 -8.54 -15.79 10.94
C LYS A 41 -7.19 -16.16 11.54
N LEU A 42 -7.07 -15.94 12.83
CA LEU A 42 -5.90 -16.30 13.63
C LEU A 42 -6.40 -17.05 14.86
N THR A 43 -5.93 -18.27 15.05
CA THR A 43 -6.33 -19.15 16.15
C THR A 43 -5.12 -19.89 16.70
N PHE A 44 -5.15 -20.12 18.02
CA PHE A 44 -4.12 -20.86 18.73
C PHE A 44 -4.77 -22.08 19.40
N GLY A 45 -4.16 -23.25 19.22
CA GLY A 45 -4.52 -24.51 19.86
C GLY A 45 -3.30 -25.40 19.98
N ALA A 46 -3.43 -26.70 19.70
CA ALA A 46 -2.26 -27.58 19.53
C ALA A 46 -1.33 -27.09 18.41
N PHE A 47 -1.92 -26.42 17.41
CA PHE A 47 -1.21 -25.73 16.33
C PHE A 47 -1.69 -24.28 16.27
N MET A 48 -0.82 -23.40 15.77
CA MET A 48 -1.22 -22.08 15.33
C MET A 48 -1.77 -22.20 13.91
N HIS A 49 -2.95 -21.62 13.68
CA HIS A 49 -3.52 -21.50 12.34
C HIS A 49 -3.77 -20.03 12.00
N LEU A 50 -3.27 -19.61 10.84
CA LEU A 50 -3.44 -18.27 10.28
C LEU A 50 -3.94 -18.39 8.84
N SER A 51 -5.05 -17.74 8.52
CA SER A 51 -5.60 -17.67 7.17
C SER A 51 -6.12 -16.30 6.81
N ALA A 52 -6.10 -16.01 5.51
CA ALA A 52 -6.68 -14.82 4.92
C ALA A 52 -7.48 -15.17 3.65
N SER A 53 -8.68 -14.63 3.58
CA SER A 53 -9.52 -14.60 2.37
C SER A 53 -9.49 -13.19 1.81
N LEU A 54 -9.07 -13.04 0.55
CA LEU A 54 -8.79 -11.75 -0.08
C LEU A 54 -9.61 -11.58 -1.35
N VAL A 55 -10.20 -10.41 -1.52
CA VAL A 55 -10.75 -9.96 -2.82
C VAL A 55 -9.77 -8.93 -3.38
N LEU A 56 -9.18 -9.27 -4.52
CA LEU A 56 -8.09 -8.54 -5.15
C LEU A 56 -8.54 -7.91 -6.47
N ASP A 57 -8.06 -6.70 -6.72
CA ASP A 57 -8.09 -6.07 -8.04
C ASP A 57 -6.69 -6.18 -8.68
N PRO A 58 -6.50 -7.04 -9.70
CA PRO A 58 -5.20 -7.22 -10.33
C PRO A 58 -4.76 -6.02 -11.18
N TYR A 59 -5.66 -5.07 -11.48
CA TYR A 59 -5.36 -3.90 -12.30
C TYR A 59 -4.88 -2.70 -11.47
N ARG A 60 -4.98 -2.78 -10.15
CA ARG A 60 -4.51 -1.76 -9.21
C ARG A 60 -3.39 -2.34 -8.36
N VAL A 61 -2.33 -1.56 -8.16
CA VAL A 61 -1.17 -1.95 -7.35
C VAL A 61 -1.29 -1.41 -5.93
N GLY A 62 -0.40 -1.86 -5.05
CA GLY A 62 -0.21 -1.27 -3.72
C GLY A 62 -0.71 -2.12 -2.56
N GLY A 63 -1.48 -3.18 -2.80
CA GLY A 63 -1.88 -4.08 -1.73
C GLY A 63 -0.76 -5.00 -1.26
N GLY A 64 -0.84 -5.39 0.00
CA GLY A 64 0.11 -6.30 0.63
C GLY A 64 -0.39 -6.82 1.97
N VAL A 65 0.40 -7.71 2.55
CA VAL A 65 0.16 -8.27 3.89
C VAL A 65 1.45 -8.18 4.68
N VAL A 66 1.32 -7.77 5.94
CA VAL A 66 2.38 -7.84 6.94
C VAL A 66 1.94 -8.82 8.01
N VAL A 67 2.81 -9.75 8.36
CA VAL A 67 2.63 -10.64 9.50
C VAL A 67 3.92 -10.60 10.31
N GLU A 68 3.78 -10.46 11.63
CA GLU A 68 4.89 -10.35 12.56
C GLU A 68 4.55 -11.08 13.84
N TYR A 69 5.59 -11.56 14.53
CA TYR A 69 5.44 -12.16 15.85
C TYR A 69 6.53 -11.68 16.80
N SER A 70 6.23 -11.74 18.10
CA SER A 70 7.23 -11.65 19.15
C SER A 70 6.92 -12.67 20.23
N SER A 71 7.90 -12.92 21.11
CA SER A 71 7.71 -13.77 22.27
C SER A 71 8.45 -13.26 23.51
N GLY A 72 7.76 -13.27 24.64
CA GLY A 72 8.26 -12.74 25.90
C GLY A 72 7.59 -13.38 27.11
N ARG A 73 7.84 -12.82 28.29
CA ARG A 73 7.16 -13.25 29.54
C ARG A 73 5.90 -12.44 29.79
N ASP A 74 5.92 -11.16 29.44
CA ASP A 74 4.78 -10.27 29.60
C ASP A 74 3.95 -10.19 28.32
N ARG A 75 2.63 -10.25 28.46
CA ARG A 75 1.71 -10.28 27.32
C ARG A 75 1.62 -8.93 26.63
N GLU A 76 1.55 -7.85 27.40
CA GLU A 76 1.35 -6.50 26.87
C GLU A 76 2.59 -6.03 26.11
N SER A 77 3.78 -6.19 26.72
CA SER A 77 5.04 -5.83 26.08
C SER A 77 5.26 -6.59 24.78
N THR A 78 4.94 -7.89 24.76
CA THR A 78 5.08 -8.73 23.55
C THR A 78 4.13 -8.28 22.45
N VAL A 79 2.93 -7.81 22.80
CA VAL A 79 1.97 -7.24 21.85
C VAL A 79 2.47 -5.90 21.32
N GLU A 80 2.97 -5.01 22.19
CA GLU A 80 3.52 -3.71 21.79
C GLU A 80 4.70 -3.83 20.83
N GLU A 81 5.58 -4.81 21.04
CA GLU A 81 6.69 -5.09 20.12
C GLU A 81 6.19 -5.43 18.71
N VAL A 82 5.19 -6.31 18.61
CA VAL A 82 4.56 -6.68 17.33
C VAL A 82 3.91 -5.47 16.68
N LEU A 83 3.15 -4.68 17.44
CA LEU A 83 2.50 -3.48 16.94
C LEU A 83 3.53 -2.43 16.49
N GLY A 84 4.66 -2.30 17.18
CA GLY A 84 5.74 -1.40 16.79
C GLY A 84 6.29 -1.73 15.40
N VAL A 85 6.56 -3.00 15.12
CA VAL A 85 7.05 -3.46 13.81
C VAL A 85 5.99 -3.28 12.73
N ILE A 86 4.73 -3.66 13.01
CA ILE A 86 3.62 -3.51 12.06
C ILE A 86 3.38 -2.04 11.74
N ASN A 87 3.27 -1.16 12.75
CA ASN A 87 3.05 0.27 12.56
C ASN A 87 4.18 0.91 11.75
N ALA A 88 5.44 0.50 11.98
CA ALA A 88 6.57 0.98 11.19
C ALA A 88 6.42 0.66 9.69
N ARG A 89 5.87 -0.51 9.34
CA ARG A 89 5.61 -0.94 7.96
C ARG A 89 4.36 -0.31 7.35
N LEU A 90 3.44 0.19 8.16
CA LEU A 90 2.14 0.73 7.74
C LEU A 90 2.06 2.28 7.74
N LYS A 91 3.16 3.01 7.98
CA LYS A 91 3.18 4.49 8.12
C LYS A 91 2.49 5.31 7.01
N ARG A 92 2.19 4.72 5.85
CA ARG A 92 1.50 5.34 4.70
C ARG A 92 0.62 4.34 3.96
N ALA A 93 -0.06 3.49 4.72
CA ALA A 93 -0.88 2.42 4.18
C ALA A 93 -2.28 2.45 4.80
N ASP A 94 -3.28 2.25 3.97
CA ASP A 94 -4.66 2.05 4.37
C ASP A 94 -4.83 0.60 4.83
N VAL A 95 -5.17 0.42 6.10
CA VAL A 95 -5.41 -0.91 6.68
C VAL A 95 -6.79 -1.41 6.26
N VAL A 96 -6.82 -2.52 5.53
CA VAL A 96 -8.05 -3.17 5.06
C VAL A 96 -8.59 -4.13 6.12
N ALA A 97 -7.71 -4.88 6.76
CA ALA A 97 -8.05 -5.79 7.85
C ALA A 97 -6.86 -5.95 8.78
N PHE A 98 -7.13 -6.10 10.07
CA PHE A 98 -6.10 -6.31 11.08
C PHE A 98 -6.57 -7.35 12.09
N LYS A 99 -5.64 -8.18 12.56
CA LYS A 99 -5.87 -9.12 13.64
C LYS A 99 -4.61 -9.29 14.46
N ILE A 100 -4.79 -9.35 15.77
CA ILE A 100 -3.73 -9.70 16.71
C ILE A 100 -4.25 -10.79 17.64
N GLY A 101 -3.37 -11.69 18.02
CA GLY A 101 -3.69 -12.71 18.99
C GLY A 101 -2.46 -13.15 19.73
N THR A 102 -2.68 -13.73 20.91
CA THR A 102 -1.60 -14.18 21.77
C THR A 102 -1.84 -15.59 22.27
N TYR A 103 -0.76 -16.28 22.58
CA TYR A 103 -0.76 -17.61 23.15
C TYR A 103 0.35 -17.74 24.18
N THR A 104 -0.02 -18.14 25.40
CA THR A 104 0.94 -18.40 26.47
C THR A 104 1.08 -19.90 26.64
N THR A 105 2.29 -20.39 26.44
CA THR A 105 2.63 -21.81 26.61
C THR A 105 2.45 -22.23 28.07
N PRO A 106 1.74 -23.33 28.37
CA PRO A 106 1.48 -23.74 29.75
C PRO A 106 2.73 -24.08 30.56
N VAL A 107 3.74 -24.67 29.91
CA VAL A 107 4.95 -25.18 30.57
C VAL A 107 5.97 -24.07 30.82
N THR A 108 6.38 -23.35 29.76
CA THR A 108 7.43 -22.34 29.88
C THR A 108 6.89 -20.96 30.27
N ARG A 109 5.55 -20.78 30.29
CA ARG A 109 4.86 -19.50 30.48
C ARG A 109 5.35 -18.40 29.54
N ARG A 110 5.92 -18.79 28.40
CA ARG A 110 6.31 -17.86 27.35
C ARG A 110 5.07 -17.48 26.56
N THR A 111 4.83 -16.18 26.47
CA THR A 111 3.75 -15.58 25.68
C THR A 111 4.29 -15.28 24.29
N TYR A 112 3.55 -15.72 23.28
CA TYR A 112 3.74 -15.37 21.89
C TYR A 112 2.63 -14.39 21.50
N ALA A 113 2.98 -13.32 20.79
CA ALA A 113 2.02 -12.46 20.12
C ALA A 113 2.24 -12.57 18.62
N VAL A 114 1.15 -12.62 17.86
CA VAL A 114 1.17 -12.63 16.40
C VAL A 114 0.20 -11.58 15.92
N GLY A 115 0.69 -10.67 15.07
CA GLY A 115 -0.09 -9.65 14.41
C GLY A 115 -0.08 -9.87 12.91
N VAL A 116 -1.22 -9.65 12.26
CA VAL A 116 -1.35 -9.69 10.81
C VAL A 116 -2.19 -8.49 10.37
N ALA A 117 -1.72 -7.77 9.36
CA ALA A 117 -2.44 -6.68 8.74
C ALA A 117 -2.43 -6.84 7.22
N VAL A 118 -3.60 -6.67 6.62
CA VAL A 118 -3.76 -6.51 5.18
C VAL A 118 -3.89 -5.02 4.91
N TYR A 119 -3.12 -4.51 3.96
CA TYR A 119 -3.05 -3.10 3.69
C TYR A 119 -3.02 -2.80 2.20
N ASN A 120 -3.36 -1.57 1.85
CA ASN A 120 -3.04 -0.95 0.58
C ASN A 120 -2.12 0.23 0.85
N ARG A 121 -0.94 0.27 0.25
CA ARG A 121 -0.16 1.49 0.16
C ARG A 121 -0.90 2.41 -0.78
N GLY A 122 -1.29 3.58 -0.27
CA GLY A 122 -1.83 4.62 -1.14
C GLY A 122 -0.84 4.88 -2.26
N GLY A 123 -1.27 4.72 -3.51
CA GLY A 123 -0.68 5.57 -4.55
C GLY A 123 -0.93 7.00 -4.09
N ILE A 124 0.14 7.81 -4.06
CA ILE A 124 0.18 9.26 -3.75
C ILE A 124 -1.13 9.73 -3.06
N HIS A 125 -1.11 9.86 -1.73
CA HIS A 125 -2.24 10.40 -0.99
C HIS A 125 -2.71 11.67 -1.69
N SER A 126 -3.97 11.64 -2.14
CA SER A 126 -4.60 12.76 -2.86
C SER A 126 -4.42 14.05 -2.09
N ASP A 127 -4.38 14.02 -0.77
CA ASP A 127 -4.40 15.21 0.08
C ASP A 127 -3.14 16.09 -0.08
N GLU A 128 -1.96 15.51 -0.30
CA GLU A 128 -0.72 16.28 -0.55
C GLU A 128 -0.62 16.79 -2.01
N VAL A 129 -1.31 16.14 -2.96
CA VAL A 129 -1.24 16.45 -4.40
C VAL A 129 -2.56 17.06 -4.93
N GLN A 130 -3.53 17.27 -4.04
CA GLN A 130 -4.71 18.12 -4.26
C GLN A 130 -4.29 19.59 -4.28
N GLU A 131 -3.17 19.94 -3.65
CA GLU A 131 -2.62 21.27 -3.76
C GLU A 131 -2.14 21.53 -5.19
N THR A 132 -2.72 22.57 -5.79
CA THR A 132 -2.48 22.96 -7.18
C THR A 132 -1.00 23.02 -7.59
N PRO A 133 -0.07 23.53 -6.76
CA PRO A 133 1.36 23.58 -7.10
C PRO A 133 1.99 22.19 -7.24
N GLU A 134 1.71 21.27 -6.32
CA GLU A 134 2.28 19.91 -6.34
C GLU A 134 1.65 19.06 -7.44
N ARG A 135 0.34 19.22 -7.69
CA ARG A 135 -0.35 18.60 -8.83
C ARG A 135 0.28 19.00 -10.16
N ARG A 136 0.51 20.31 -10.37
CA ARG A 136 1.10 20.81 -11.62
C ARG A 136 2.53 20.34 -11.81
N LYS A 137 3.36 20.30 -10.77
CA LYS A 137 4.72 19.77 -10.85
C LYS A 137 4.73 18.31 -11.30
N LEU A 138 3.86 17.48 -10.71
CA LEU A 138 3.76 16.07 -11.08
C LEU A 138 3.26 15.90 -12.52
N LEU A 139 2.19 16.62 -12.90
CA LEU A 139 1.68 16.61 -14.27
C LEU A 139 2.73 17.08 -15.28
N ALA A 140 3.50 18.12 -14.95
CA ALA A 140 4.57 18.63 -15.81
C ALA A 140 5.69 17.61 -15.98
N HIS A 141 6.09 16.93 -14.90
CA HIS A 141 7.08 15.86 -14.97
C HIS A 141 6.61 14.72 -15.88
N VAL A 142 5.39 14.22 -15.69
CA VAL A 142 4.84 13.15 -16.53
C VAL A 142 4.73 13.59 -17.99
N LEU A 143 4.22 14.79 -18.25
CA LEU A 143 4.15 15.36 -19.59
C LEU A 143 5.55 15.46 -20.24
N SER A 144 6.58 15.82 -19.49
CA SER A 144 7.95 15.93 -20.01
C SER A 144 8.48 14.62 -20.59
N LEU A 145 8.09 13.48 -20.02
CA LEU A 145 8.46 12.14 -20.51
C LEU A 145 7.84 11.82 -21.88
N PHE A 146 6.76 12.51 -22.25
CA PHE A 146 6.05 12.33 -23.51
C PHE A 146 6.13 13.57 -24.41
N ASN A 147 7.25 14.31 -24.33
CA ASN A 147 7.46 15.55 -25.10
C ASN A 147 6.33 16.57 -24.94
N TYR A 148 5.70 16.59 -23.76
CA TYR A 148 4.57 17.43 -23.41
C TYR A 148 3.34 17.22 -24.30
N ASN A 149 3.08 15.98 -24.75
CA ASN A 149 1.87 15.63 -25.47
C ASN A 149 0.73 15.29 -24.49
N PRO A 150 -0.29 16.15 -24.28
CA PRO A 150 -1.36 15.88 -23.33
C PRO A 150 -2.31 14.77 -23.79
N LYS A 151 -2.30 14.39 -25.07
CA LYS A 151 -3.19 13.34 -25.61
C LYS A 151 -2.89 11.94 -25.07
N VAL A 152 -1.71 11.75 -24.47
CA VAL A 152 -1.31 10.48 -23.87
C VAL A 152 -1.90 10.28 -22.47
N LEU A 153 -2.51 11.32 -21.89
CA LEU A 153 -3.04 11.29 -20.54
C LEU A 153 -4.53 10.95 -20.52
N ASN A 154 -4.93 10.06 -19.61
CA ASN A 154 -6.33 9.82 -19.33
C ASN A 154 -6.86 10.83 -18.30
N ILE A 155 -7.47 11.91 -18.81
CA ILE A 155 -7.98 13.01 -17.99
C ILE A 155 -9.01 12.55 -16.94
N SER A 156 -9.84 11.57 -17.28
CA SER A 156 -10.89 11.08 -16.36
C SER A 156 -10.30 10.34 -15.17
N GLU A 157 -9.24 9.55 -15.38
CA GLU A 157 -8.54 8.87 -14.28
C GLU A 157 -7.70 9.83 -13.45
N LEU A 158 -7.06 10.82 -14.08
CA LEU A 158 -6.32 11.85 -13.36
C LEU A 158 -7.25 12.66 -12.43
N ALA A 159 -8.42 13.06 -12.91
CA ALA A 159 -9.43 13.77 -12.12
C ALA A 159 -9.83 12.97 -10.87
N ARG A 160 -10.10 11.67 -11.02
CA ARG A 160 -10.39 10.77 -9.88
C ARG A 160 -9.20 10.59 -8.95
N THR A 161 -7.99 10.49 -9.49
CA THR A 161 -6.77 10.26 -8.72
C THR A 161 -6.42 11.46 -7.85
N PHE A 162 -6.62 12.67 -8.35
CA PHE A 162 -6.37 13.91 -7.61
C PHE A 162 -7.58 14.43 -6.85
N ASP A 163 -8.71 13.74 -6.90
CA ASP A 163 -10.00 14.17 -6.33
C ASP A 163 -10.41 15.61 -6.74
N VAL A 164 -10.29 15.90 -8.04
CA VAL A 164 -10.65 17.20 -8.62
C VAL A 164 -11.54 17.01 -9.85
N SER A 165 -12.13 18.12 -10.33
CA SER A 165 -12.88 18.09 -11.57
C SER A 165 -11.97 17.86 -12.79
N ARG A 166 -12.52 17.32 -13.87
CA ARG A 166 -11.82 17.23 -15.16
C ARG A 166 -11.34 18.60 -15.65
N ASP A 167 -12.16 19.64 -15.41
CA ASP A 167 -11.85 21.01 -15.81
C ASP A 167 -10.61 21.55 -15.08
N THR A 168 -10.43 21.18 -13.81
CA THR A 168 -9.22 21.48 -13.03
C THR A 168 -7.98 20.87 -13.68
N ILE A 169 -8.06 19.60 -14.10
CA ILE A 169 -6.95 18.92 -14.80
C ILE A 169 -6.66 19.58 -16.15
N TYR A 170 -7.71 19.92 -16.92
CA TYR A 170 -7.54 20.66 -18.18
C TYR A 170 -6.84 21.99 -17.98
N TYR A 171 -7.26 22.76 -16.96
CA TYR A 171 -6.66 24.04 -16.62
C TYR A 171 -5.18 23.90 -16.26
N ASP A 172 -4.84 22.92 -15.41
CA ASP A 172 -3.45 22.70 -15.00
C ASP A 172 -2.55 22.31 -16.17
N ILE A 173 -3.02 21.43 -17.06
CA ILE A 173 -2.29 21.08 -18.29
C ILE A 173 -2.10 22.31 -19.18
N GLN A 174 -3.13 23.15 -19.35
CA GLN A 174 -3.02 24.38 -20.14
C GLN A 174 -1.97 25.33 -19.58
N GLN A 175 -1.93 25.52 -18.25
CA GLN A 175 -0.92 26.38 -17.62
C GLN A 175 0.50 25.83 -17.83
N ILE A 176 0.72 24.53 -17.64
CA ILE A 176 2.03 23.89 -17.88
C ILE A 176 2.50 24.11 -19.32
N LEU A 177 1.61 23.94 -20.30
CA LEU A 177 1.95 24.14 -21.72
C LEU A 177 2.25 25.60 -22.04
N LYS A 178 1.53 26.54 -21.42
CA LYS A 178 1.76 27.98 -21.58
C LYS A 178 3.13 28.38 -21.00
N GLU A 179 3.42 27.97 -19.77
CA GLU A 179 4.70 28.25 -19.09
C GLU A 179 5.90 27.69 -19.89
N LYS A 180 5.74 26.50 -20.48
CA LYS A 180 6.77 25.93 -21.38
C LYS A 180 6.94 26.76 -22.65
N ALA A 181 5.85 27.16 -23.30
CA ALA A 181 5.91 27.93 -24.53
C ALA A 181 6.58 29.30 -24.31
N GLU A 182 6.30 29.95 -23.19
CA GLU A 182 6.95 31.19 -22.78
C GLU A 182 8.45 30.97 -22.52
N SER A 183 8.81 29.89 -21.81
CA SER A 183 10.22 29.54 -21.56
C SER A 183 11.01 29.24 -22.84
N ALA A 184 10.40 28.55 -23.81
CA ALA A 184 11.01 28.25 -25.10
C ALA A 184 11.11 29.49 -26.01
N GLY A 185 10.18 30.44 -25.90
CA GLY A 185 10.22 31.72 -26.61
C GLY A 185 11.34 32.66 -26.13
N VAL A 186 11.74 32.55 -24.85
CA VAL A 186 12.82 33.37 -24.27
C VAL A 186 14.21 32.93 -24.74
N GLU A 187 14.41 31.64 -25.06
CA GLU A 187 15.70 31.15 -25.59
C GLU A 187 15.93 31.52 -27.07
N GLY A 188 14.87 31.82 -27.83
CA GLY A 188 14.96 32.24 -29.24
C GLY A 188 15.28 33.73 -29.46
N GLY A 189 15.17 34.56 -28.42
CA GLY A 189 15.27 36.03 -28.51
C GLY A 189 16.65 36.64 -28.21
N ARG A 190 17.65 35.84 -27.84
CA ARG A 190 19.04 36.30 -27.57
C ARG A 190 19.99 35.94 -28.72
N ARG A 191 19.65 36.35 -29.94
CA ARG A 191 20.60 36.54 -31.04
C ARG A 191 20.16 37.76 -31.84
N GLY A 192 20.58 38.93 -31.36
CA GLY A 192 20.50 40.21 -32.03
C GLY A 192 21.64 41.07 -31.51
#